data_AF-A0A699ZSV4-F1
#
_entry.id   AF-A0A699ZSV4-F1
#
_cell.length_a   1.000
_cell.length_b   1.000
_cell.length_c   1.000
_cell.angle_alpha   90.00
_cell.angle_beta   90.00
_cell.angle_gamma   90.00
#
_symmetry.space_group_name_H-M   'P 1'
#
loop_
_entity.id
_entity.type
_entity.pdbx_description
1 polymer ?
#
loop_
_entity_poly.entity_id
_entity_poly.type
_entity_poly.pdbx_seq_one_letter_code
_entity_poly.pdbx_strand_id
1 'polypeptide(L)'
;MATIAARSTSSAVSCGRPARSCVQVRAALKPSVKAAPAVSTAGANQMMVWQPINNKQYETFSYLPPLTSDQIARQVDYVVGNGWIPCLEFADASQAYVSNASTVRFGSVSACYYDNRYWTLWKLPMFGCTDPSAVLTEISRASKAFPQAYIRMVAFDNVRQVQIMSFLVQRPRAATDYCELSKRSVA
;
A
#
# COMPACT_ATOMS: atom_id res chain seq x y z
N MET A 1 21.10 -59.13 54.44
CA MET A 1 21.33 -58.32 53.22
C MET A 1 21.29 -56.86 53.62
N ALA A 2 22.43 -56.17 53.53
CA ALA A 2 22.61 -54.82 54.08
C ALA A 2 22.15 -53.74 53.08
N THR A 3 21.22 -52.90 53.50
CA THR A 3 20.70 -51.76 52.72
C THR A 3 21.63 -50.57 52.88
N ILE A 4 22.32 -50.19 51.81
CA ILE A 4 23.15 -48.99 51.73
C ILE A 4 22.26 -47.78 51.41
N ALA A 5 22.15 -46.84 52.34
CA ALA A 5 21.53 -45.54 52.12
C ALA A 5 22.59 -44.55 51.63
N ALA A 6 22.59 -44.24 50.33
CA ALA A 6 23.46 -43.23 49.74
C ALA A 6 22.74 -41.87 49.70
N ARG A 7 23.31 -40.88 50.41
CA ARG A 7 22.98 -39.45 50.31
C ARG A 7 23.46 -38.91 48.96
N SER A 8 22.58 -38.27 48.20
CA SER A 8 22.98 -37.38 47.10
C SER A 8 22.63 -35.93 47.47
N THR A 9 23.67 -35.12 47.67
CA THR A 9 23.59 -33.66 47.83
C THR A 9 23.35 -33.01 46.47
N SER A 10 22.25 -32.27 46.32
CA SER A 10 21.96 -31.45 45.14
C SER A 10 22.67 -30.10 45.22
N SER A 11 23.75 -29.93 44.44
CA SER A 11 24.33 -28.60 44.17
C SER A 11 23.63 -28.00 42.94
N ALA A 12 22.82 -26.96 43.16
CA ALA A 12 22.19 -26.19 42.09
C ALA A 12 23.27 -25.46 41.27
N VAL A 13 23.40 -25.80 39.99
CA VAL A 13 24.21 -25.04 39.03
C VAL A 13 23.40 -23.82 38.60
N SER A 14 23.85 -22.62 38.96
CA SER A 14 23.27 -21.37 38.48
C SER A 14 23.65 -21.15 37.02
N CYS A 15 22.69 -21.34 36.10
CA CYS A 15 22.85 -20.96 34.70
C CYS A 15 22.70 -19.44 34.57
N GLY A 16 23.82 -18.72 34.53
CA GLY A 16 23.85 -17.29 34.28
C GLY A 16 23.32 -16.94 32.87
N ARG A 17 22.37 -16.00 32.79
CA ARG A 17 21.91 -15.41 31.53
C ARG A 17 23.06 -14.63 30.88
N PRO A 18 23.32 -14.77 29.57
CA PRO A 18 24.28 -13.90 28.90
C PRO A 18 23.70 -12.48 28.82
N ALA A 19 24.50 -11.50 29.24
CA ALA A 19 24.14 -10.09 29.14
C ALA A 19 24.03 -9.70 27.65
N ARG A 20 22.87 -9.18 27.23
CA ARG A 20 22.74 -8.52 25.93
C ARG A 20 23.56 -7.23 25.98
N SER A 21 24.73 -7.24 25.34
CA SER A 21 25.44 -6.02 24.96
C SER A 21 24.56 -5.24 23.98
N CYS A 22 23.92 -4.18 24.46
CA CYS A 22 23.26 -3.20 23.60
C CYS A 22 24.37 -2.33 22.99
N VAL A 23 24.78 -2.66 21.76
CA VAL A 23 25.63 -1.77 20.96
C VAL A 23 24.79 -0.53 20.65
N GLN A 24 25.02 0.57 21.36
CA GLN A 24 24.44 1.86 21.01
C GLN A 24 25.08 2.36 19.71
N VAL A 25 24.46 2.07 18.58
CA VAL A 25 24.79 2.73 17.32
C VAL A 25 24.26 4.17 17.39
N ARG A 26 25.03 5.08 17.97
CA ARG A 26 24.77 6.52 17.88
C ARG A 26 25.37 7.05 16.58
N ALA A 27 24.74 6.72 15.45
CA ALA A 27 24.93 7.51 14.25
C ALA A 27 24.16 8.83 14.46
N ALA A 28 24.90 9.93 14.64
CA ALA A 28 24.30 11.26 14.75
C ALA A 28 23.53 11.56 13.45
N LEU A 29 22.20 11.60 13.53
CA LEU A 29 21.36 12.07 12.43
C LEU A 29 21.71 13.53 12.17
N LYS A 30 22.23 13.83 10.98
CA LYS A 30 22.35 15.21 10.52
C LYS A 30 20.95 15.82 10.48
N PRO A 31 20.70 17.01 11.04
CA PRO A 31 19.40 17.65 10.94
C PRO A 31 19.19 18.08 9.49
N SER A 32 18.54 17.23 8.71
CA SER A 32 17.94 17.64 7.44
C SER A 32 16.51 18.03 7.75
N VAL A 33 16.29 19.35 7.79
CA VAL A 33 15.13 20.08 7.26
C VAL A 33 15.26 21.49 7.83
N LYS A 34 15.55 22.47 6.96
CA LYS A 34 15.37 23.89 7.32
C LYS A 34 13.90 24.06 7.72
N ALA A 35 13.64 24.68 8.87
CA ALA A 35 12.29 25.04 9.27
C ALA A 35 11.61 25.78 8.10
N ALA A 36 10.38 25.37 7.76
CA ALA A 36 9.60 26.06 6.74
C ALA A 36 9.47 27.54 7.14
N PRO A 37 9.68 28.49 6.22
CA PRO A 37 9.48 29.90 6.54
C PRO A 37 8.04 30.12 7.02
N ALA A 38 7.88 30.99 8.02
CA ALA A 38 6.55 31.36 8.51
C ALA A 38 5.74 31.94 7.34
N VAL A 39 4.69 31.21 6.94
CA VAL A 39 3.76 31.66 5.91
C VAL A 39 2.93 32.79 6.50
N SER A 40 2.93 33.95 5.86
CA SER A 40 2.03 35.06 6.19
C SER A 40 0.59 34.53 6.22
N THR A 41 -0.17 34.81 7.28
CA THR A 41 -1.58 34.42 7.38
C THR A 41 -2.31 34.87 6.12
N ALA A 42 -2.71 33.88 5.30
CA ALA A 42 -3.48 34.12 4.10
C ALA A 42 -4.74 34.91 4.48
N GLY A 43 -4.99 36.05 3.83
CA GLY A 43 -6.22 36.79 4.04
C GLY A 43 -7.42 35.88 3.74
N ALA A 44 -8.58 36.09 4.37
CA ALA A 44 -9.75 35.21 4.21
C ALA A 44 -10.15 34.96 2.73
N ASN A 45 -9.81 35.87 1.82
CA ASN A 45 -10.03 35.77 0.36
C ASN A 45 -8.96 34.94 -0.39
N GLN A 46 -8.05 34.25 0.30
CA GLN A 46 -7.01 33.38 -0.26
C GLN A 46 -7.15 31.92 0.21
N MET A 47 -8.25 31.59 0.90
CA MET A 47 -8.53 30.23 1.34
C MET A 47 -9.11 29.43 0.17
N MET A 48 -8.37 28.44 -0.31
CA MET A 48 -8.89 27.49 -1.30
C MET A 48 -9.82 26.48 -0.61
N VAL A 49 -10.95 26.20 -1.22
CA VAL A 49 -11.94 25.20 -0.76
C VAL A 49 -11.78 23.92 -1.58
N TRP A 50 -11.63 22.78 -0.91
CA TRP A 50 -11.53 21.48 -1.59
C TRP A 50 -12.84 21.12 -2.30
N GLN A 51 -12.76 20.76 -3.57
CA GLN A 51 -13.91 20.47 -4.42
C GLN A 51 -14.56 19.13 -4.00
N PRO A 52 -15.86 19.10 -3.63
CA PRO A 52 -16.55 17.87 -3.30
C PRO A 52 -17.14 17.13 -4.52
N ILE A 53 -17.23 17.81 -5.66
CA ILE A 53 -17.86 17.30 -6.89
C ILE A 53 -16.78 16.71 -7.80
N ASN A 54 -17.00 15.49 -8.32
CA ASN A 54 -16.12 14.82 -9.27
C ASN A 54 -14.64 14.85 -8.86
N ASN A 55 -14.35 14.58 -7.58
CA ASN A 55 -13.01 14.61 -7.02
C ASN A 55 -12.69 13.29 -6.31
N LYS A 56 -13.07 12.17 -6.92
CA LYS A 56 -12.82 10.85 -6.35
C LYS A 56 -11.36 10.44 -6.49
N GLN A 57 -10.89 9.73 -5.47
CA GLN A 57 -9.51 9.33 -5.28
C GLN A 57 -9.36 7.80 -5.40
N TYR A 58 -8.11 7.33 -5.44
CA TYR A 58 -7.74 5.93 -5.58
C TYR A 58 -6.55 5.59 -4.67
N GLU A 59 -6.73 5.84 -3.37
CA GLU A 59 -5.76 5.50 -2.33
C GLU A 59 -4.35 6.05 -2.59
N THR A 60 -3.31 5.27 -2.31
CA THR A 60 -1.90 5.66 -2.36
C THR A 60 -1.54 6.31 -3.70
N PHE A 61 -0.82 7.43 -3.62
CA PHE A 61 -0.42 8.31 -4.73
C PHE A 61 -1.53 9.08 -5.45
N SER A 62 -2.81 8.82 -5.19
CA SER A 62 -3.90 9.52 -5.91
C SER A 62 -3.98 11.03 -5.63
N TYR A 63 -3.33 11.51 -4.57
CA TYR A 63 -3.20 12.94 -4.26
C TYR A 63 -2.02 13.63 -4.97
N LEU A 64 -1.08 12.87 -5.52
CA LEU A 64 0.04 13.40 -6.30
C LEU A 64 -0.41 13.76 -7.73
N PRO A 65 0.41 14.49 -8.50
CA PRO A 65 0.25 14.55 -9.95
C PRO A 65 0.21 13.14 -10.55
N PRO A 66 -0.50 12.92 -11.69
CA PRO A 66 -0.50 11.63 -12.38
C PRO A 66 0.92 11.11 -12.62
N LEU A 67 1.16 9.85 -12.26
CA LEU A 67 2.48 9.25 -12.39
C LEU A 67 2.85 9.10 -13.86
N THR A 68 4.06 9.50 -14.21
CA THR A 68 4.63 9.22 -15.53
C THR A 68 5.03 7.75 -15.64
N SER A 69 5.21 7.25 -16.87
CA SER A 69 5.70 5.89 -17.11
C SER A 69 7.00 5.59 -16.37
N ASP A 70 7.93 6.56 -16.32
CA ASP A 70 9.20 6.42 -15.60
C ASP A 70 9.01 6.35 -14.08
N GLN A 71 8.04 7.10 -13.54
CA GLN A 71 7.70 7.03 -12.11
C GLN A 71 7.07 5.68 -11.76
N ILE A 72 6.19 5.15 -12.63
CA ILE A 72 5.62 3.81 -12.47
C ILE A 72 6.72 2.76 -12.56
N ALA A 73 7.63 2.85 -13.52
CA ALA A 73 8.78 1.95 -13.65
C ALA A 73 9.61 1.92 -12.36
N ARG A 74 9.91 3.08 -11.78
CA ARG A 74 10.60 3.14 -10.48
C ARG A 74 9.83 2.49 -9.32
N GLN A 75 8.50 2.53 -9.32
CA GLN A 75 7.71 1.79 -8.32
C GLN A 75 7.79 0.27 -8.55
N VAL A 76 7.81 -0.17 -9.81
CA VAL A 76 8.01 -1.59 -10.15
C VAL A 76 9.41 -2.04 -9.73
N ASP A 77 10.45 -1.25 -9.99
CA ASP A 77 11.82 -1.53 -9.55
C ASP A 77 11.89 -1.66 -8.03
N TYR A 78 11.14 -0.81 -7.29
CA TYR A 78 11.05 -0.91 -5.84
C TYR A 78 10.42 -2.23 -5.39
N VAL A 79 9.36 -2.71 -6.05
CA VAL A 79 8.74 -4.00 -5.73
C VAL A 79 9.71 -5.15 -5.97
N VAL A 80 10.32 -5.19 -7.16
CA VAL A 80 11.26 -6.26 -7.54
C VAL A 80 12.51 -6.23 -6.64
N GLY A 81 13.03 -5.04 -6.34
CA GLY A 81 14.20 -4.86 -5.47
C GLY A 81 13.97 -5.28 -4.02
N ASN A 82 12.73 -5.25 -3.53
CA ASN A 82 12.37 -5.79 -2.20
C ASN A 82 11.99 -7.28 -2.24
N GLY A 83 11.99 -7.93 -3.41
CA GLY A 83 11.58 -9.32 -3.56
C GLY A 83 10.08 -9.55 -3.34
N TRP A 84 9.26 -8.50 -3.48
CA TRP A 84 7.81 -8.60 -3.36
C TRP A 84 7.19 -9.09 -4.67
N ILE A 85 5.95 -9.59 -4.59
CA ILE A 85 5.28 -10.27 -5.70
C ILE A 85 4.33 -9.28 -6.38
N PRO A 86 4.65 -8.75 -7.58
CA PRO A 86 3.76 -7.84 -8.29
C PRO A 86 2.54 -8.56 -8.83
N CYS A 87 1.42 -7.86 -8.88
CA CYS A 87 0.16 -8.33 -9.45
C CYS A 87 -0.63 -7.15 -10.02
N LEU A 88 -1.55 -7.45 -10.93
CA LEU A 88 -2.47 -6.47 -11.51
C LEU A 88 -3.90 -6.87 -11.21
N GLU A 89 -4.72 -5.86 -10.95
CA GLU A 89 -6.14 -6.03 -10.73
C GLU A 89 -6.90 -4.97 -11.52
N PHE A 90 -8.11 -5.33 -11.97
CA PHE A 90 -8.96 -4.45 -12.75
C PHE A 90 -10.43 -4.59 -12.38
N ALA A 91 -11.17 -3.51 -12.59
CA ALA A 91 -12.62 -3.46 -12.37
C ALA A 91 -13.28 -2.55 -13.40
N ASP A 92 -14.52 -2.85 -13.75
CA ASP A 92 -15.35 -1.92 -14.49
C ASP A 92 -15.76 -0.73 -13.60
N ALA A 93 -16.27 0.34 -14.21
CA ALA A 93 -16.58 1.57 -13.48
C ALA A 93 -17.65 1.41 -12.37
N SER A 94 -18.58 0.45 -12.51
CA SER A 94 -19.62 0.18 -11.51
C SER A 94 -19.08 -0.56 -10.27
N GLN A 95 -17.95 -1.27 -10.41
CA GLN A 95 -17.30 -2.03 -9.34
C GLN A 95 -15.99 -1.40 -8.83
N ALA A 96 -15.62 -0.23 -9.35
CA ALA A 96 -14.33 0.37 -9.00
C ALA A 96 -14.31 1.09 -7.64
N TYR A 97 -15.48 1.52 -7.15
CA TYR A 97 -15.62 2.20 -5.86
C TYR A 97 -16.36 1.34 -4.85
N VAL A 98 -16.02 1.50 -3.57
CA VAL A 98 -16.70 0.83 -2.47
C VAL A 98 -18.20 1.12 -2.51
N SER A 99 -18.99 0.10 -2.23
CA SER A 99 -20.44 0.22 -2.08
C SER A 99 -20.93 -0.63 -0.92
N ASN A 100 -22.23 -0.59 -0.67
CA ASN A 100 -22.90 -1.30 0.42
C ASN A 100 -24.17 -2.02 -0.06
N ALA A 101 -24.26 -2.35 -1.35
CA ALA A 101 -25.44 -2.98 -1.93
C ALA A 101 -25.81 -4.30 -1.22
N SER A 102 -24.82 -5.10 -0.80
CA SER A 102 -25.06 -6.38 -0.13
C SER A 102 -25.58 -6.25 1.29
N THR A 103 -25.43 -5.08 1.94
CA THR A 103 -25.81 -4.90 3.35
C THR A 103 -27.32 -4.95 3.57
N VAL A 104 -28.12 -4.84 2.51
CA VAL A 104 -29.58 -5.07 2.57
C VAL A 104 -29.95 -6.47 3.10
N ARG A 105 -29.02 -7.44 2.98
CA ARG A 105 -29.21 -8.82 3.44
C ARG A 105 -28.77 -9.02 4.89
N PHE A 106 -28.24 -8.00 5.56
CA PHE A 106 -27.60 -8.13 6.86
C PHE A 106 -28.52 -7.71 8.00
N GLY A 107 -28.26 -8.26 9.20
CA GLY A 107 -28.64 -7.61 10.46
C GLY A 107 -27.63 -6.51 10.85
N SER A 108 -27.51 -6.19 12.14
CA SER A 108 -26.55 -5.20 12.66
C SER A 108 -25.10 -5.70 12.70
N VAL A 109 -24.57 -6.12 11.54
CA VAL A 109 -23.24 -6.75 11.39
C VAL A 109 -22.42 -6.17 10.23
N SER A 110 -22.75 -4.98 9.75
CA SER A 110 -22.08 -4.34 8.61
C SER A 110 -20.75 -3.64 8.95
N ALA A 111 -20.31 -3.69 10.21
CA ALA A 111 -19.07 -3.04 10.65
C ALA A 111 -17.87 -3.52 9.81
N CYS A 112 -17.16 -2.59 9.18
CA CYS A 112 -16.02 -2.84 8.29
C CYS A 112 -16.33 -3.75 7.07
N TYR A 113 -17.60 -3.94 6.72
CA TYR A 113 -18.00 -4.57 5.47
C TYR A 113 -18.27 -3.51 4.39
N TYR A 114 -17.63 -3.70 3.24
CA TYR A 114 -17.89 -2.93 2.03
C TYR A 114 -17.81 -3.86 0.82
N ASP A 115 -18.74 -3.70 -0.12
CA ASP A 115 -18.65 -4.30 -1.44
C ASP A 115 -17.55 -3.62 -2.26
N ASN A 116 -17.13 -4.24 -3.37
CA ASN A 116 -16.18 -3.67 -4.33
C ASN A 116 -14.75 -3.38 -3.82
N ARG A 117 -14.38 -3.91 -2.64
CA ARG A 117 -12.96 -3.90 -2.18
C ARG A 117 -12.08 -4.81 -3.06
N TYR A 118 -12.61 -5.97 -3.42
CA TYR A 118 -11.96 -6.93 -4.29
C TYR A 118 -12.20 -6.58 -5.75
N TRP A 119 -11.13 -6.63 -6.54
CA TRP A 119 -11.15 -6.45 -7.98
C TRP A 119 -10.77 -7.76 -8.68
N THR A 120 -11.01 -7.82 -9.99
CA THR A 120 -10.68 -9.01 -10.77
C THR A 120 -9.18 -9.08 -11.01
N LEU A 121 -8.57 -10.23 -10.74
CA LEU A 121 -7.15 -10.43 -10.93
C LEU A 121 -6.82 -10.57 -12.42
N TRP A 122 -5.79 -9.85 -12.88
CA TRP A 122 -5.23 -10.05 -14.21
C TRP A 122 -4.21 -11.19 -14.19
N LYS A 123 -4.58 -12.33 -14.79
CA LYS A 123 -3.80 -13.58 -14.78
C LYS A 123 -3.57 -14.12 -13.36
N LEU A 124 -2.34 -14.06 -12.87
CA LEU A 124 -1.89 -14.53 -11.54
C LEU A 124 -0.81 -13.56 -11.01
N PRO A 125 -0.60 -13.49 -9.69
CA PRO A 125 0.57 -12.80 -9.14
C PRO A 125 1.84 -13.33 -9.79
N MET A 126 2.77 -12.43 -10.12
CA MET A 126 3.96 -12.73 -10.91
C MET A 126 5.06 -13.30 -10.01
N PHE A 127 4.83 -14.51 -9.47
CA PHE A 127 5.77 -15.19 -8.58
C PHE A 127 7.15 -15.36 -9.21
N GLY A 128 8.20 -15.02 -8.46
CA GLY A 128 9.59 -15.13 -8.92
C GLY A 128 9.97 -14.12 -10.00
N CYS A 129 9.16 -13.08 -10.26
CA CYS A 129 9.49 -12.04 -11.22
C CYS A 129 10.70 -11.21 -10.74
N THR A 130 11.79 -11.28 -11.50
CA THR A 130 13.00 -10.48 -11.27
C THR A 130 13.21 -9.39 -12.31
N ASP A 131 12.35 -9.32 -13.33
CA ASP A 131 12.44 -8.39 -14.45
C ASP A 131 11.29 -7.36 -14.39
N PRO A 132 11.60 -6.09 -14.03
CA PRO A 132 10.61 -5.01 -14.01
C PRO A 132 9.90 -4.79 -15.36
N SER A 133 10.59 -5.04 -16.47
CA SER A 133 10.03 -4.82 -17.81
C SER A 133 8.88 -5.78 -18.13
N ALA A 134 8.90 -6.98 -17.55
CA ALA A 134 7.81 -7.95 -17.66
C ALA A 134 6.52 -7.41 -17.02
N VAL A 135 6.62 -6.74 -15.86
CA VAL A 135 5.48 -6.13 -15.17
C VAL A 135 4.90 -4.98 -15.99
N LEU A 136 5.75 -4.10 -16.53
CA LEU A 136 5.33 -2.99 -17.40
C LEU A 136 4.65 -3.48 -18.70
N THR A 137 5.15 -4.59 -19.24
CA THR A 137 4.54 -5.27 -20.39
C THR A 137 3.14 -5.77 -20.06
N GLU A 138 2.95 -6.37 -18.89
CA GLU A 138 1.63 -6.85 -18.46
C GLU A 138 0.65 -5.71 -18.15
N ILE A 139 1.12 -4.57 -17.60
CA ILE A 139 0.30 -3.36 -17.47
C ILE A 139 -0.21 -2.94 -18.84
N SER A 140 0.68 -2.88 -19.84
CA SER A 140 0.32 -2.49 -21.20
C SER A 140 -0.66 -3.46 -21.86
N ARG A 141 -0.50 -4.77 -21.61
CA ARG A 141 -1.42 -5.82 -22.10
C ARG A 141 -2.80 -5.72 -21.46
N ALA A 142 -2.86 -5.51 -20.14
CA ALA A 142 -4.12 -5.34 -19.42
C ALA A 142 -4.86 -4.08 -19.89
N SER A 143 -4.14 -2.96 -20.04
CA SER A 143 -4.67 -1.70 -20.59
C SER A 143 -5.24 -1.86 -22.00
N LYS A 144 -4.55 -2.62 -22.86
CA LYS A 144 -5.02 -2.89 -24.22
C LYS A 144 -6.25 -3.80 -24.25
N ALA A 145 -6.29 -4.83 -23.39
CA ALA A 145 -7.41 -5.76 -23.32
C ALA A 145 -8.68 -5.10 -22.75
N PHE A 146 -8.52 -4.24 -21.73
CA PHE A 146 -9.60 -3.59 -21.02
C PHE A 146 -9.42 -2.07 -20.96
N PRO A 147 -9.60 -1.35 -22.08
CA PRO A 147 -9.34 0.09 -22.16
C PRO A 147 -10.35 0.94 -21.37
N GLN A 148 -11.51 0.37 -21.02
CA GLN A 148 -12.57 1.04 -20.25
C GLN A 148 -12.61 0.59 -18.78
N ALA A 149 -11.64 -0.21 -18.33
CA ALA A 149 -11.54 -0.63 -16.94
C ALA A 149 -10.59 0.30 -16.16
N TYR A 150 -10.83 0.40 -14.87
CA TYR A 150 -9.81 0.84 -13.94
C TYR A 150 -8.81 -0.28 -13.74
N ILE A 151 -7.51 0.04 -13.70
CA ILE A 151 -6.45 -0.94 -13.46
C ILE A 151 -5.55 -0.40 -12.37
N ARG A 152 -5.27 -1.23 -11.37
CA ARG A 152 -4.30 -0.94 -10.31
C ARG A 152 -3.21 -1.99 -10.28
N MET A 153 -2.01 -1.55 -9.95
CA MET A 153 -0.89 -2.42 -9.63
C MET A 153 -0.83 -2.61 -8.13
N VAL A 154 -0.70 -3.85 -7.70
CA VAL A 154 -0.54 -4.24 -6.30
C VAL A 154 0.73 -5.07 -6.15
N ALA A 155 1.24 -5.15 -4.93
CA ALA A 155 2.31 -6.09 -4.61
C ALA A 155 2.07 -6.74 -3.25
N PHE A 156 2.43 -8.01 -3.17
CA PHE A 156 2.25 -8.85 -1.99
C PHE A 156 3.58 -9.22 -1.36
N ASP A 157 3.60 -9.24 -0.02
CA ASP A 157 4.70 -9.75 0.78
C ASP A 157 4.25 -11.08 1.41
N ASN A 158 4.94 -12.16 1.06
CA ASN A 158 4.62 -13.50 1.58
C ASN A 158 5.15 -13.72 3.01
N VAL A 159 6.10 -12.92 3.48
CA VAL A 159 6.60 -12.98 4.85
C VAL A 159 5.58 -12.35 5.80
N ARG A 160 5.07 -11.17 5.44
CA ARG A 160 4.01 -10.48 6.21
C ARG A 160 2.61 -10.97 5.88
N GLN A 161 2.46 -11.74 4.81
CA GLN A 161 1.20 -12.29 4.30
C GLN A 161 0.14 -11.20 4.03
N VAL A 162 0.56 -10.09 3.43
CA VAL A 162 -0.31 -8.94 3.18
C VAL A 162 0.04 -8.25 1.87
N GLN A 163 -0.92 -7.51 1.32
CA GLN A 163 -0.66 -6.52 0.28
C GLN A 163 0.12 -5.35 0.90
N ILE A 164 1.30 -5.05 0.36
CA ILE A 164 2.18 -3.99 0.89
C ILE A 164 2.14 -2.70 0.07
N MET A 165 1.52 -2.74 -1.12
CA MET A 165 1.45 -1.62 -2.04
C MET A 165 0.25 -1.78 -2.96
N SER A 166 -0.43 -0.67 -3.26
CA SER A 166 -1.49 -0.59 -4.27
C SER A 166 -1.60 0.83 -4.80
N PHE A 167 -1.49 1.01 -6.11
CA PHE A 167 -1.73 2.30 -6.76
C PHE A 167 -2.34 2.13 -8.15
N LEU A 168 -3.08 3.13 -8.59
CA LEU A 168 -3.77 3.11 -9.87
C LEU A 168 -2.80 3.35 -11.03
N VAL A 169 -2.92 2.55 -12.09
CA VAL A 169 -2.12 2.67 -13.33
C VAL A 169 -2.98 3.07 -14.55
N GLN A 170 -4.30 2.83 -14.50
CA GLN A 170 -5.22 3.25 -15.56
C GLN A 170 -6.55 3.76 -14.98
N ARG A 171 -7.04 4.86 -15.57
CA ARG A 171 -8.45 5.27 -15.50
C ARG A 171 -9.09 5.09 -16.89
N PRO A 172 -10.37 4.70 -16.97
CA PRO A 172 -11.12 4.73 -18.21
C PRO A 172 -11.13 6.14 -18.81
N ARG A 173 -11.04 6.28 -20.13
CA ARG A 173 -11.07 7.59 -20.79
C ARG A 173 -12.39 8.34 -20.59
N ALA A 174 -13.49 7.60 -20.39
CA ALA A 174 -14.82 8.15 -20.17
C ALA A 174 -15.09 8.53 -18.71
N ALA A 175 -14.15 8.32 -17.79
CA ALA A 175 -14.34 8.65 -16.37
C ALA A 175 -14.43 10.18 -16.17
N THR A 176 -15.52 10.63 -15.55
CA THR A 176 -15.79 12.06 -15.27
C THR A 176 -15.91 12.36 -13.78
N ASP A 177 -15.65 11.37 -12.93
CA ASP A 177 -15.83 11.44 -11.47
C ASP A 177 -14.55 11.81 -10.72
N TYR A 178 -13.53 12.27 -11.44
CA TYR A 178 -12.29 12.82 -10.91
C TYR A 178 -11.93 14.15 -11.56
N CYS A 179 -11.06 14.92 -10.90
CA CYS A 179 -10.57 16.18 -11.42
C CYS A 179 -9.04 16.24 -11.46
N GLU A 180 -8.54 17.09 -12.35
CA GLU A 180 -7.12 17.43 -12.48
C GLU A 180 -6.62 18.10 -11.19
N LEU A 181 -5.32 17.98 -10.91
CA LEU A 181 -4.72 18.48 -9.67
C LEU A 181 -5.04 19.96 -9.39
N SER A 182 -4.98 20.80 -10.41
CA SER A 182 -5.26 22.25 -10.31
C SER A 182 -6.73 22.57 -10.01
N LYS A 183 -7.65 21.64 -10.28
CA LYS A 183 -9.10 21.80 -10.09
C LYS A 183 -9.62 21.10 -8.83
N ARG A 184 -8.72 20.55 -8.01
CA ARG A 184 -9.11 19.91 -6.73
C ARG A 184 -9.54 20.89 -5.67
N SER A 185 -9.17 22.16 -5.81
CA SER A 185 -9.61 23.23 -4.94
C SER A 185 -10.07 24.43 -5.76
N VAL A 186 -11.06 25.14 -5.25
CA VAL A 186 -11.60 26.39 -5.83
C VAL A 186 -11.29 27.56 -4.89
N ALA A 187 -11.15 28.77 -5.44
CA ALA A 187 -11.02 29.99 -4.65
C ALA A 187 -12.36 30.43 -4.07
#